data_AF-A0A7C1CBT5-F1
#
_entry.id   AF-A0A7C1CBT5-F1
#
_cell.length_a   1.000
_cell.length_b   1.000
_cell.length_c   1.000
_cell.angle_alpha   90.00
_cell.angle_beta   90.00
_cell.angle_gamma   90.00
#
_symmetry.space_group_name_H-M   'P 1'
#
loop_
_entity.id
_entity.type
_entity.pdbx_description
1 polymer ?
#
loop_
_entity_poly.entity_id
_entity_poly.type
_entity_poly.pdbx_seq_one_letter_code
_entity_poly.pdbx_strand_id
1 'polypeptide(L)'
;MLHKERFFTALDLREPDFVPITDLGLDPPIVEAITGKKLGGFSLIKASGKDPWSISLHNRIALSEACLKLDFDAVPAVSDYTLCSRKYRPKLLSDGRFIDEWGRILEPRADTKTTWWVGGTVETEEDMENYVPPDPEEEGRAEMVEW
;
A
#
# COMPACT_ATOMS: atom_id res chain seq x y z
N MET A 1 25.97 -5.19 -13.87
CA MET A 1 25.09 -6.25 -13.32
C MET A 1 23.64 -5.87 -13.62
N LEU A 2 22.71 -6.81 -13.82
CA LEU A 2 21.28 -6.47 -13.92
C LEU A 2 20.75 -6.04 -12.53
N HIS A 3 19.71 -5.20 -12.48
CA HIS A 3 19.09 -4.75 -11.22
C HIS A 3 18.80 -5.90 -10.25
N LYS A 4 18.12 -6.94 -10.75
CA LYS A 4 17.82 -8.16 -9.99
C LYS A 4 19.09 -8.81 -9.43
N GLU A 5 20.10 -8.99 -10.26
CA GLU A 5 21.37 -9.61 -9.86
C GLU A 5 22.06 -8.78 -8.77
N ARG A 6 22.05 -7.45 -8.91
CA ARG A 6 22.59 -6.52 -7.91
C ARG A 6 21.89 -6.64 -6.57
N PHE A 7 20.55 -6.60 -6.59
CA PHE A 7 19.73 -6.71 -5.40
C PHE A 7 19.95 -8.03 -4.67
N PHE A 8 19.91 -9.15 -5.38
CA PHE A 8 20.13 -10.47 -4.78
C PHE A 8 21.59 -10.70 -4.34
N THR A 9 22.57 -10.13 -5.05
CA THR A 9 23.98 -10.18 -4.61
C THR A 9 24.15 -9.52 -3.25
N ALA A 10 23.54 -8.34 -3.05
CA ALA A 10 23.57 -7.65 -1.75
C ALA A 10 22.79 -8.42 -0.66
N LEU A 11 21.61 -8.98 -0.99
CA LEU A 11 20.83 -9.82 -0.06
C LEU A 11 21.61 -11.06 0.41
N ASP A 12 22.40 -11.65 -0.49
CA ASP A 12 23.26 -12.79 -0.19
C ASP A 12 24.54 -12.40 0.57
N LEU A 13 24.66 -11.15 1.03
CA LEU A 13 25.84 -10.61 1.72
C LEU A 13 27.13 -10.69 0.88
N ARG A 14 27.00 -10.62 -0.46
CA ARG A 14 28.12 -10.54 -1.42
C ARG A 14 28.32 -9.10 -1.90
N GLU A 15 29.42 -8.86 -2.62
CA GLU A 15 29.75 -7.52 -3.15
C GLU A 15 29.06 -7.26 -4.51
N PRO A 16 28.07 -6.35 -4.59
CA PRO A 16 27.47 -5.93 -5.85
C PRO A 16 28.36 -4.93 -6.61
N ASP A 17 28.01 -4.61 -7.86
CA ASP A 17 28.70 -3.56 -8.63
C ASP A 17 28.50 -2.15 -8.06
N PHE A 18 27.41 -1.91 -7.31
CA PHE A 18 27.21 -0.79 -6.39
C PHE A 18 26.06 -1.09 -5.41
N VAL A 19 25.86 -0.24 -4.41
CA VAL A 19 24.79 -0.42 -3.39
C VAL A 19 23.40 -0.36 -4.05
N PRO A 20 22.57 -1.42 -4.00
CA PRO A 20 21.25 -1.38 -4.62
C PRO A 20 20.33 -0.38 -3.91
N ILE A 21 19.48 0.28 -4.69
CA ILE A 21 18.54 1.30 -4.20
C ILE A 21 17.10 0.83 -4.44
N THR A 22 16.28 0.93 -3.40
CA THR A 22 14.83 0.72 -3.45
C THR A 22 14.16 1.66 -2.44
N ASP A 23 12.85 1.80 -2.56
CA ASP A 23 12.02 2.50 -1.58
C ASP A 23 10.96 1.53 -1.01
N LEU A 24 10.39 1.85 0.16
CA LEU A 24 9.34 1.05 0.82
C LEU A 24 7.93 1.45 0.38
N GLY A 25 7.79 2.54 -0.37
CA GLY A 25 6.55 3.01 -0.96
C GLY A 25 6.62 4.51 -1.25
N LEU A 26 6.38 4.88 -2.51
CA LEU A 26 6.28 6.29 -2.88
C LEU A 26 4.86 6.79 -2.64
N ASP A 27 4.73 7.92 -1.97
CA ASP A 27 3.44 8.56 -1.77
C ASP A 27 2.81 8.99 -3.11
N PRO A 28 1.47 8.96 -3.24
CA PRO A 28 0.80 9.28 -4.49
C PRO A 28 1.28 10.57 -5.18
N PRO A 29 1.49 11.71 -4.48
CA PRO A 29 2.00 12.93 -5.12
C PRO A 29 3.37 12.77 -5.79
N ILE A 30 4.25 11.92 -5.26
CA ILE A 30 5.57 11.63 -5.83
C ILE A 30 5.39 10.76 -7.08
N VAL A 31 4.55 9.72 -6.99
CA VAL A 31 4.21 8.85 -8.13
C VAL A 31 3.58 9.67 -9.27
N GLU A 32 2.65 10.58 -8.97
CA GLU A 32 2.04 11.46 -9.97
C GLU A 32 3.10 12.35 -10.66
N ALA A 33 4.07 12.88 -9.90
CA ALA A 33 5.12 13.74 -10.45
C ALA A 33 6.05 12.98 -11.41
N ILE A 34 6.34 11.71 -11.13
CA ILE A 34 7.23 10.86 -11.95
C ILE A 34 6.50 10.27 -13.16
N THR A 35 5.25 9.84 -12.97
CA THR A 35 4.49 9.12 -14.00
C THR A 35 3.66 10.04 -14.89
N GLY A 36 3.25 11.21 -14.37
CA GLY A 36 2.24 12.07 -14.98
C GLY A 36 0.80 11.55 -14.83
N LYS A 37 0.60 10.39 -14.20
CA LYS A 37 -0.71 9.80 -13.96
C LYS A 37 -1.36 10.42 -12.73
N LYS A 38 -2.68 10.56 -12.76
CA LYS A 38 -3.45 11.02 -11.60
C LYS A 38 -3.88 9.84 -10.77
N LEU A 39 -3.52 9.85 -9.49
CA LEU A 39 -3.88 8.83 -8.52
C LEU A 39 -5.02 9.31 -7.63
N GLY A 40 -5.83 8.37 -7.18
CA GLY A 40 -6.93 8.67 -6.28
C GLY A 40 -6.47 8.64 -4.83
N GLY A 41 -6.65 9.76 -4.10
CA GLY A 41 -6.41 9.84 -2.66
C GLY A 41 -5.07 10.48 -2.28
N PHE A 42 -4.85 10.62 -0.98
CA PHE A 42 -3.61 11.19 -0.40
C PHE A 42 -2.63 10.12 0.10
N SER A 43 -3.08 8.89 0.29
CA SER A 43 -2.22 7.72 0.49
C SER A 43 -2.70 6.57 -0.41
N LEU A 44 -1.92 5.50 -0.44
CA LEU A 44 -2.31 4.29 -1.15
C LEU A 44 -3.52 3.58 -0.50
N ILE A 45 -3.92 3.95 0.72
CA ILE A 45 -5.17 3.50 1.37
C ILE A 45 -6.28 4.45 0.99
N LYS A 46 -7.31 3.97 0.30
CA LYS A 46 -8.46 4.81 -0.03
C LYS A 46 -9.70 4.45 0.80
N ALA A 47 -10.17 5.47 1.54
CA ALA A 47 -11.43 5.51 2.28
C ALA A 47 -12.69 5.47 1.40
N SER A 48 -12.55 5.81 0.11
CA SER A 48 -13.69 6.22 -0.70
C SER A 48 -13.56 5.86 -2.18
N GLY A 49 -14.64 5.30 -2.71
CA GLY A 49 -14.74 4.84 -4.10
C GLY A 49 -15.74 3.70 -4.18
N LYS A 50 -16.37 3.51 -5.35
CA LYS A 50 -17.28 2.37 -5.57
C LYS A 50 -16.52 1.03 -5.61
N ASP A 51 -15.21 1.08 -5.82
CA ASP A 51 -14.33 -0.07 -6.00
C ASP A 51 -12.91 0.21 -5.43
N PRO A 52 -12.68 -0.02 -4.12
CA PRO A 52 -11.37 0.16 -3.49
C PRO A 52 -10.28 -0.76 -4.04
N TRP A 53 -10.66 -1.97 -4.46
CA TRP A 53 -9.74 -2.98 -4.95
C TRP A 53 -9.08 -2.54 -6.27
N SER A 54 -9.88 -2.17 -7.27
CA SER A 54 -9.35 -1.72 -8.57
C SER A 54 -8.52 -0.44 -8.47
N ILE A 55 -8.87 0.46 -7.54
CA ILE A 55 -8.08 1.67 -7.28
C ILE A 55 -6.73 1.32 -6.67
N SER A 56 -6.70 0.39 -5.71
CA SER A 56 -5.46 -0.07 -5.09
C SER A 56 -4.53 -0.72 -6.12
N LEU A 57 -5.08 -1.54 -7.02
CA LEU A 57 -4.34 -2.12 -8.14
C LEU A 57 -3.79 -1.05 -9.09
N HIS A 58 -4.61 -0.05 -9.47
CA HIS A 58 -4.17 1.05 -10.32
C HIS A 58 -3.03 1.87 -9.69
N ASN A 59 -3.16 2.21 -8.41
CA ASN A 59 -2.14 2.94 -7.67
C ASN A 59 -0.83 2.14 -7.57
N ARG A 60 -0.91 0.82 -7.33
CA ARG A 60 0.24 -0.10 -7.32
C ARG A 60 0.95 -0.12 -8.68
N ILE A 61 0.22 -0.27 -9.78
CA ILE A 61 0.82 -0.28 -11.12
C ILE A 61 1.56 1.03 -11.39
N ALA A 62 0.97 2.17 -11.04
CA ALA A 62 1.62 3.46 -11.18
C ALA A 62 2.86 3.61 -10.28
N LEU A 63 2.82 3.09 -9.05
CA LEU A 63 3.99 3.03 -8.17
C LEU A 63 5.12 2.21 -8.80
N SER A 64 4.82 1.01 -9.33
CA SER A 64 5.79 0.18 -10.03
C SER A 64 6.42 0.91 -11.22
N GLU A 65 5.61 1.60 -12.02
CA GLU A 65 6.11 2.43 -13.12
C GLU A 65 7.01 3.58 -12.64
N ALA A 66 6.68 4.22 -11.51
CA ALA A 66 7.52 5.26 -10.93
C ALA A 66 8.88 4.71 -10.49
N CYS A 67 8.90 3.58 -9.78
CA CYS A 67 10.13 2.91 -9.35
C CYS A 67 11.01 2.51 -10.55
N LEU A 68 10.41 1.99 -11.62
CA LEU A 68 11.13 1.66 -12.86
C LEU A 68 11.71 2.92 -13.53
N LYS A 69 10.98 4.04 -13.54
CA LYS A 69 11.49 5.32 -14.08
C LYS A 69 12.63 5.92 -13.22
N LEU A 70 12.64 5.64 -11.93
CA LEU A 70 13.70 6.04 -11.01
C LEU A 70 14.92 5.11 -11.04
N ASP A 71 14.91 4.08 -11.89
CA ASP A 71 16.00 3.10 -12.02
C ASP A 71 16.29 2.32 -10.73
N PHE A 72 15.24 2.06 -9.92
CA PHE A 72 15.37 1.28 -8.70
C PHE A 72 15.66 -0.20 -8.98
N ASP A 73 16.42 -0.82 -8.07
CA ASP A 73 16.82 -2.22 -8.17
C ASP A 73 15.72 -3.20 -7.76
N ALA A 74 14.74 -2.72 -7.01
CA ALA A 74 13.55 -3.45 -6.63
C ALA A 74 12.32 -2.54 -6.61
N VAL A 75 11.16 -3.17 -6.72
CA VAL A 75 9.86 -2.52 -6.60
C VAL A 75 9.16 -3.15 -5.40
N PRO A 76 8.57 -2.35 -4.49
CA PRO A 76 7.81 -2.91 -3.39
C PRO A 76 6.66 -3.76 -3.93
N ALA A 77 6.60 -4.99 -3.41
CA ALA A 77 5.52 -5.96 -3.43
C ALA A 77 4.15 -5.29 -3.27
N VAL A 78 3.57 -5.45 -2.10
CA VAL A 78 2.32 -4.80 -1.68
C VAL A 78 2.57 -4.23 -0.29
N SER A 79 1.79 -3.24 0.10
CA SER A 79 1.73 -2.82 1.51
C SER A 79 0.44 -3.37 2.14
N ASP A 80 0.52 -3.74 3.41
CA ASP A 80 -0.62 -4.02 4.29
C ASP A 80 -1.67 -2.90 4.30
N TYR A 81 -1.27 -1.66 3.98
CA TYR A 81 -2.15 -0.51 3.81
C TYR A 81 -2.95 -0.54 2.49
N THR A 82 -2.45 -1.23 1.47
CA THR A 82 -3.11 -1.38 0.16
C THR A 82 -3.81 -2.70 -0.04
N LEU A 83 -3.44 -3.70 0.76
CA LEU A 83 -3.93 -5.06 0.63
C LEU A 83 -5.39 -5.13 1.11
N CYS A 84 -6.29 -5.33 0.16
CA CYS A 84 -7.71 -5.55 0.46
C CYS A 84 -8.32 -6.62 -0.43
N SER A 85 -9.42 -7.22 0.02
CA SER A 85 -10.21 -8.13 -0.82
C SER A 85 -11.08 -7.37 -1.84
N ARG A 86 -11.59 -8.05 -2.85
CA ARG A 86 -12.63 -7.51 -3.75
C ARG A 86 -13.93 -7.14 -3.01
N LYS A 87 -14.21 -7.83 -1.91
CA LYS A 87 -15.38 -7.59 -1.06
C LYS A 87 -15.21 -6.41 -0.11
N TYR A 88 -13.98 -5.99 0.18
CA TYR A 88 -13.69 -4.91 1.11
C TYR A 88 -14.48 -3.64 0.78
N ARG A 89 -15.18 -3.11 1.79
CA ARG A 89 -15.77 -1.77 1.76
C ARG A 89 -15.42 -1.06 3.06
N PRO A 90 -14.85 0.16 3.01
CA PRO A 90 -14.51 0.91 4.21
C PRO A 90 -15.79 1.28 4.98
N LYS A 91 -15.72 1.18 6.32
CA LYS A 91 -16.77 1.69 7.19
C LYS A 91 -16.51 3.16 7.49
N LEU A 92 -17.29 4.05 6.90
CA LEU A 92 -17.16 5.49 7.11
C LEU A 92 -17.65 5.90 8.51
N LEU A 93 -16.90 6.81 9.14
CA LEU A 93 -17.25 7.48 10.39
C LEU A 93 -17.78 8.90 10.09
N SER A 94 -18.51 9.49 11.04
CA SER A 94 -19.23 10.76 10.84
C SER A 94 -18.34 11.99 10.58
N ASP A 95 -17.06 11.91 10.92
CA ASP A 95 -16.08 13.00 10.82
C ASP A 95 -15.11 12.84 9.64
N GLY A 96 -15.43 11.95 8.69
CA GLY A 96 -14.60 11.71 7.51
C GLY A 96 -13.46 10.72 7.74
N ARG A 97 -13.28 10.22 8.98
CA ARG A 97 -12.47 9.03 9.24
C ARG A 97 -13.15 7.79 8.69
N PHE A 98 -12.39 6.71 8.56
CA PHE A 98 -12.92 5.42 8.14
C PHE A 98 -12.20 4.28 8.84
N ILE A 99 -12.89 3.16 8.98
CA ILE A 99 -12.31 1.89 9.43
C ILE A 99 -12.06 1.02 8.20
N ASP A 100 -10.83 0.56 8.06
CA ASP A 100 -10.45 -0.34 6.97
C ASP A 100 -10.74 -1.82 7.28
N GLU A 101 -10.34 -2.71 6.37
CA GLU A 101 -10.60 -4.15 6.49
C GLU A 101 -9.95 -4.78 7.72
N TRP A 102 -8.84 -4.20 8.18
CA TRP A 102 -8.07 -4.69 9.32
C TRP A 102 -8.55 -4.13 10.66
N GLY A 103 -9.51 -3.20 10.65
CA GLY A 103 -9.99 -2.52 11.84
C GLY A 103 -9.19 -1.26 12.20
N ARG A 104 -8.33 -0.75 11.31
CA ARG A 104 -7.57 0.49 11.55
C ARG A 104 -8.47 1.69 11.33
N ILE A 105 -8.43 2.65 12.24
CA ILE A 105 -9.10 3.94 12.11
C ILE A 105 -8.13 4.90 11.43
N LEU A 106 -8.53 5.38 10.25
CA LEU A 106 -7.71 6.17 9.35
C LEU A 106 -8.34 7.54 9.08
N GLU A 107 -7.51 8.59 9.07
CA GLU A 107 -7.91 9.98 8.89
C GLU A 107 -7.20 10.58 7.65
N PRO A 108 -7.90 10.77 6.52
CA PRO A 108 -7.34 11.46 5.36
C PRO A 108 -7.14 12.96 5.66
N ARG A 109 -5.91 13.46 5.48
CA ARG A 109 -5.54 14.85 5.75
C ARG A 109 -5.05 15.58 4.51
N ALA A 110 -5.81 16.60 4.11
CA ALA A 110 -5.51 17.38 2.90
C ALA A 110 -4.34 18.36 3.08
N ASP A 111 -4.12 18.84 4.30
CA ASP A 111 -3.03 19.75 4.68
C ASP A 111 -1.67 19.04 4.62
N THR A 112 -1.58 17.81 5.12
CA THR A 112 -0.36 16.99 5.05
C THR A 112 -0.29 16.12 3.80
N LYS A 113 -1.36 16.10 2.98
CA LYS A 113 -1.49 15.25 1.79
C LYS A 113 -1.15 13.78 2.07
N THR A 114 -1.59 13.26 3.21
CA THR A 114 -1.41 11.85 3.60
C THR A 114 -2.59 11.36 4.44
N THR A 115 -2.66 10.05 4.68
CA THR A 115 -3.70 9.42 5.53
C THR A 115 -3.05 8.97 6.83
N TRP A 116 -3.53 9.49 7.95
CA TRP A 116 -2.98 9.20 9.27
C TRP A 116 -3.63 7.96 9.86
N TRP A 117 -2.84 7.12 10.51
CA TRP A 117 -3.34 6.13 11.45
C TRP A 117 -3.58 6.79 12.80
N VAL A 118 -4.84 6.75 13.28
CA VAL A 118 -5.28 7.48 14.48
C VAL A 118 -5.89 6.58 15.54
N GLY A 119 -5.99 5.27 15.28
CA GLY A 119 -6.52 4.30 16.23
C GLY A 119 -6.86 2.97 15.57
N GLY A 120 -7.53 2.09 16.31
CA GLY A 120 -7.98 0.79 15.82
C GLY A 120 -9.20 0.32 16.59
N THR A 121 -9.78 -0.80 16.16
CA THR A 121 -10.92 -1.45 16.84
C THR A 121 -10.50 -2.36 17.99
N VAL A 122 -9.20 -2.56 18.20
CA VAL A 122 -8.65 -3.40 19.28
C VAL A 122 -7.98 -2.47 20.30
N GLU A 123 -8.63 -2.25 21.44
CA GLU A 123 -8.15 -1.36 22.50
C GLU A 123 -7.83 -2.12 23.81
N THR A 124 -8.38 -3.31 23.97
CA THR A 124 -8.24 -4.16 25.15
C THR A 124 -7.82 -5.59 24.80
N GLU A 125 -7.41 -6.37 25.80
CA GLU A 125 -7.14 -7.81 25.63
C GLU A 125 -8.39 -8.58 25.21
N GLU A 126 -9.56 -8.23 25.76
CA GLU A 126 -10.85 -8.81 25.36
C GLU A 126 -11.17 -8.53 23.89
N ASP A 127 -10.89 -7.31 23.38
CA ASP A 127 -11.06 -7.01 21.96
C ASP A 127 -10.14 -7.87 21.08
N MET A 128 -8.92 -8.13 21.54
CA MET A 128 -7.96 -8.97 20.83
C MET A 128 -8.39 -10.44 20.79
N GLU A 129 -8.95 -10.97 21.88
CA GLU A 129 -9.50 -12.33 21.95
C GLU A 129 -10.70 -12.51 21.00
N ASN A 130 -11.47 -11.43 20.79
CA ASN A 130 -12.63 -11.41 19.90
C ASN A 130 -12.30 -10.96 18.46
N TYR A 131 -11.07 -10.53 18.20
CA TYR A 131 -10.66 -10.05 16.88
C TYR A 131 -10.60 -11.20 15.87
N VAL A 132 -11.26 -11.02 14.73
CA VAL A 132 -11.18 -11.94 13.60
C VAL A 132 -10.43 -11.24 12.48
N PRO A 133 -9.21 -11.69 12.12
CA PRO A 133 -8.48 -11.13 11.01
C PRO A 133 -9.22 -11.40 9.69
N PRO A 134 -9.01 -10.56 8.66
CA PRO A 134 -9.53 -10.83 7.33
C PRO A 134 -8.99 -12.17 6.78
N ASP A 135 -9.84 -12.94 6.10
CA ASP A 135 -9.46 -14.23 5.51
C ASP A 135 -8.35 -14.03 4.46
N PRO A 136 -7.14 -14.61 4.63
CA PRO A 136 -6.02 -14.41 3.72
C PRO A 136 -6.27 -14.94 2.29
N GLU A 137 -7.20 -15.88 2.13
CA GLU A 137 -7.55 -16.49 0.83
C GLU A 137 -8.78 -15.82 0.19
N GLU A 138 -9.31 -14.75 0.79
CA GLU A 138 -10.45 -14.02 0.24
C GLU A 138 -10.13 -13.45 -1.15
N GLU A 139 -11.12 -13.51 -2.05
CA GLU A 139 -10.97 -13.18 -3.46
C GLU A 139 -10.38 -11.77 -3.65
N GLY A 140 -9.40 -11.67 -4.55
CA GLY A 140 -8.69 -10.43 -4.82
C GLY A 140 -7.43 -10.15 -4.00
N ARG A 141 -7.19 -10.82 -2.87
CA ARG A 141 -5.96 -10.55 -2.08
C ARG A 141 -4.68 -10.95 -2.80
N ALA A 142 -4.56 -12.22 -3.16
CA ALA A 142 -3.37 -12.74 -3.85
C ALA A 142 -3.21 -12.08 -5.23
N GLU A 143 -4.31 -11.83 -5.92
CA GLU A 143 -4.29 -11.17 -7.22
C GLU A 143 -3.55 -9.82 -7.15
N MET A 144 -3.66 -9.06 -6.06
CA MET A 144 -2.94 -7.78 -5.93
C MET A 144 -1.42 -7.90 -6.08
N VAL A 145 -0.81 -9.06 -5.82
CA VAL A 145 0.63 -9.30 -5.97
C VAL A 145 1.00 -10.03 -7.25
N GLU A 146 0.02 -10.63 -7.94
CA GLU A 146 0.23 -11.46 -9.12
C GLU A 146 0.13 -10.69 -10.45
N TRP A 147 -0.51 -9.51 -10.45
CA TRP A 147 -0.69 -8.64 -11.62
C TRP A 147 0.49 -7.69 -11.90
#